data_AF-A0A8T0ENI9-F1
#
_entry.id   AF-A0A8T0ENI9-F1
#
_cell.length_a   1.000
_cell.length_b   1.000
_cell.length_c   1.000
_cell.angle_alpha   90.00
_cell.angle_beta   90.00
_cell.angle_gamma   90.00
#
_symmetry.space_group_name_H-M   'P 1'
#
loop_
_entity.id
_entity.type
_entity.pdbx_description
1 polymer ?
#
loop_
_entity_poly.entity_id
_entity_poly.type
_entity_poly.pdbx_seq_one_letter_code
_entity_poly.pdbx_strand_id
1 'polypeptide(L)'
;MLPSSTTILLTFLFIGKACSSDTSVKGEDCTAFDRCKSGDLFRTCSCDSDCHKYATCCSDSEKYDLMASEKVQYFCHSDRSSTPVYAKKYCSESFDGHKSHAQICHEASSDKADILGNLLVTSTKTKITYWNQDCAICNNEKMKDLKHWAVQVACPSHHGGMTFRKSYVEDHLTYDLDHEEWGLKVKDGFVVCTITFFQPTRMVGKLNYCAPNLVSSCPEKYPNDDILTKCLSYHAERKHKDTDLYFRNPHCALCNGVPEDELECVGRTYSPLYYAKGKDLVKVTFDSGEWLDRNDSEKYKCSYGNMYDPFQNRCRNFPESILRDLNFTLYQSNAQQLKTNMFVLFAVAITLWCNQYYF
;
A
#
# COMPACT_ATOMS: atom_id res chain seq x y z
N MET A 1 -74.50 20.10 -18.40
CA MET A 1 -73.41 19.35 -19.07
C MET A 1 -72.10 20.02 -18.69
N LEU A 2 -71.36 19.41 -17.77
CA LEU A 2 -70.02 19.80 -17.31
C LEU A 2 -68.97 19.11 -18.18
N PRO A 3 -67.84 19.77 -18.44
CA PRO A 3 -66.56 19.29 -17.89
C PRO A 3 -65.78 20.50 -17.30
N SER A 4 -65.14 20.49 -16.12
CA SER A 4 -64.35 19.50 -15.38
C SER A 4 -63.16 18.94 -16.17
N SER A 5 -62.01 19.61 -16.08
CA SER A 5 -60.84 19.10 -15.34
C SER A 5 -59.60 19.90 -15.71
N THR A 6 -59.19 20.75 -14.78
CA THR A 6 -57.91 21.44 -14.75
C THR A 6 -56.85 20.42 -14.32
N THR A 7 -55.99 19.97 -15.24
CA THR A 7 -54.80 19.19 -14.89
C THR A 7 -53.58 20.10 -14.98
N ILE A 8 -53.19 20.63 -13.83
CA ILE A 8 -51.93 21.35 -13.60
C ILE A 8 -50.82 20.29 -13.68
N LEU A 9 -50.01 20.35 -14.74
CA LEU A 9 -48.81 19.54 -14.88
C LEU A 9 -47.75 20.10 -13.92
N LEU A 10 -47.58 19.44 -12.76
CA LEU A 10 -46.47 19.68 -11.83
C LEU A 10 -45.16 19.41 -12.56
N THR A 11 -44.48 20.49 -12.93
CA THR A 11 -43.07 20.41 -13.33
C THR A 11 -42.27 20.32 -12.04
N PHE A 12 -41.77 19.12 -11.72
CA PHE A 12 -40.74 18.96 -10.70
C PHE A 12 -39.44 19.56 -11.22
N LEU A 13 -39.27 20.87 -11.00
CA LEU A 13 -37.97 21.50 -10.90
C LEU A 13 -37.30 20.90 -9.67
N PHE A 14 -36.49 19.86 -9.88
CA PHE A 14 -35.39 19.59 -8.96
C PHE A 14 -34.45 20.79 -9.04
N ILE A 15 -34.69 21.78 -8.18
CA ILE A 15 -33.64 22.64 -7.66
C ILE A 15 -32.79 21.71 -6.80
N GLY A 16 -31.94 20.92 -7.46
CA GLY A 16 -30.73 20.46 -6.83
C GLY A 16 -30.00 21.74 -6.47
N LYS A 17 -30.05 22.11 -5.19
CA LYS A 17 -29.09 23.02 -4.58
C LYS A 17 -27.73 22.53 -5.05
N ALA A 18 -27.16 23.21 -6.03
CA ALA A 18 -25.74 23.37 -6.09
C ALA A 18 -25.39 23.96 -4.72
N CYS A 19 -24.91 23.12 -3.80
CA CYS A 19 -24.01 23.59 -2.78
C CYS A 19 -22.81 24.13 -3.56
N SER A 20 -22.94 25.38 -4.01
CA SER A 20 -21.82 26.28 -4.19
C SER A 20 -21.11 26.24 -2.85
N SER A 21 -20.02 25.47 -2.78
CA SER A 21 -19.07 25.58 -1.70
C SER A 21 -18.54 26.99 -1.80
N ASP A 22 -19.18 27.85 -1.03
CA ASP A 22 -18.73 29.17 -0.68
C ASP A 22 -17.24 29.06 -0.40
N THR A 23 -16.46 29.75 -1.23
CA THR A 23 -15.01 29.86 -1.10
C THR A 23 -14.73 30.51 0.24
N SER A 24 -14.55 29.68 1.28
CA SER A 24 -14.17 30.14 2.60
C SER A 24 -12.76 30.72 2.50
N VAL A 25 -12.71 31.94 3.02
CA VAL A 25 -11.56 32.79 3.22
C VAL A 25 -10.37 32.01 3.79
N LYS A 26 -9.19 32.26 3.20
CA LYS A 26 -7.84 31.92 3.68
C LYS A 26 -7.75 31.74 5.21
N GLY A 27 -7.36 30.53 5.61
CA GLY A 27 -6.98 30.17 6.97
C GLY A 27 -8.08 29.42 7.70
N GLU A 28 -8.47 28.23 7.22
CA GLU A 28 -9.22 27.31 8.07
C GLU A 28 -8.40 27.04 9.33
N ASP A 29 -8.97 27.36 10.49
CA ASP A 29 -8.35 27.10 11.79
C ASP A 29 -8.17 25.60 11.96
N CYS A 30 -6.98 25.15 11.61
CA CYS A 30 -6.58 23.76 11.62
C CYS A 30 -6.72 23.10 13.02
N THR A 31 -6.85 23.89 14.08
CA THR A 31 -7.01 23.39 15.45
C THR A 31 -8.28 22.57 15.64
N ALA A 32 -9.31 22.80 14.81
CA ALA A 32 -10.50 21.96 14.80
C ALA A 32 -10.17 20.51 14.41
N PHE A 33 -9.21 20.29 13.52
CA PHE A 33 -8.86 18.95 13.02
C PHE A 33 -7.93 18.16 13.93
N ASP A 34 -7.37 18.82 14.96
CA ASP A 34 -6.43 18.24 15.91
C ASP A 34 -7.11 17.62 17.14
N ARG A 35 -8.45 17.66 17.19
CA ARG A 35 -9.25 17.27 18.35
C ARG A 35 -10.35 16.29 18.00
N CYS A 36 -10.53 15.25 18.81
CA CYS A 36 -11.60 14.26 18.70
C CYS A 36 -13.01 14.84 18.77
N LYS A 37 -13.17 15.97 19.46
CA LYS A 37 -14.49 16.59 19.67
C LYS A 37 -15.01 17.44 18.53
N SER A 38 -14.20 17.79 17.52
CA SER A 38 -14.74 18.42 16.31
C SER A 38 -15.58 17.38 15.58
N GLY A 39 -16.77 17.75 15.11
CA GLY A 39 -17.64 16.84 14.34
C GLY A 39 -17.09 16.52 12.94
N ASP A 40 -15.89 16.98 12.62
CA ASP A 40 -15.33 16.92 11.27
C ASP A 40 -14.79 15.54 10.92
N LEU A 41 -15.10 15.15 9.68
CA LEU A 41 -14.64 13.89 9.08
C LEU A 41 -13.18 13.94 8.63
N PHE A 42 -12.62 15.15 8.46
CA PHE A 42 -11.24 15.36 8.09
C PHE A 42 -10.41 15.61 9.36
N ARG A 43 -9.70 14.58 9.83
CA ARG A 43 -8.79 14.72 10.99
C ARG A 43 -7.35 14.49 10.55
N THR A 44 -6.44 15.27 11.12
CA THR A 44 -4.99 15.10 10.96
C THR A 44 -4.45 14.07 11.96
N CYS A 45 -5.23 13.77 13.01
CA CYS A 45 -4.92 12.84 14.10
C CYS A 45 -5.95 11.70 14.25
N SER A 46 -5.65 10.70 15.06
CA SER A 46 -6.50 9.52 15.34
C SER A 46 -7.15 9.61 16.72
N CYS A 47 -8.42 9.23 16.77
CA CYS A 47 -9.23 9.12 18.00
C CYS A 47 -9.65 7.68 18.31
N ASP A 48 -9.25 6.74 17.46
CA ASP A 48 -9.51 5.33 17.66
C ASP A 48 -8.73 4.78 18.86
N SER A 49 -9.13 3.60 19.33
CA SER A 49 -8.49 2.93 20.46
C SER A 49 -7.03 2.58 20.21
N ASP A 50 -6.59 2.55 18.95
CA ASP A 50 -5.29 2.06 18.51
C ASP A 50 -4.31 3.19 18.20
N CYS A 51 -4.71 4.46 18.31
CA CYS A 51 -3.89 5.61 17.93
C CYS A 51 -2.53 5.64 18.64
N HIS A 52 -2.47 5.11 19.86
CA HIS A 52 -1.25 5.04 20.67
C HIS A 52 -0.21 4.11 20.04
N LYS A 53 -0.67 3.04 19.37
CA LYS A 53 0.20 2.07 18.69
C LYS A 53 0.97 2.70 17.52
N TYR A 54 0.35 3.67 16.87
CA TYR A 54 0.89 4.41 15.72
C TYR A 54 1.49 5.77 16.09
N ALA A 55 1.43 6.16 17.38
CA ALA A 55 1.78 7.51 17.84
C ALA A 55 1.03 8.63 17.09
N THR A 56 -0.23 8.38 16.74
CA THR A 56 -1.09 9.28 15.95
C THR A 56 -2.22 9.91 16.75
N CYS A 57 -2.25 9.77 18.08
CA CYS A 57 -3.36 10.27 18.89
C CYS A 57 -3.50 11.80 18.84
N CYS A 58 -4.75 12.25 18.75
CA CYS A 58 -5.12 13.65 18.99
C CYS A 58 -4.81 14.05 20.44
N SER A 59 -4.65 15.36 20.68
CA SER A 59 -4.31 15.89 22.01
C SER A 59 -5.38 15.66 23.08
N ASP A 60 -6.63 15.46 22.67
CA ASP A 60 -7.79 15.21 23.54
C ASP A 60 -8.30 13.76 23.47
N SER A 61 -7.51 12.85 22.90
CA SER A 61 -7.81 11.42 22.88
C SER A 61 -7.67 10.82 24.28
N GLU A 62 -8.59 9.93 24.66
CA GLU A 62 -8.48 9.16 25.91
C GLU A 62 -7.25 8.24 25.96
N LYS A 63 -6.62 7.99 24.81
CA LYS A 63 -5.41 7.16 24.67
C LYS A 63 -4.12 7.98 24.56
N TYR A 64 -4.22 9.30 24.68
CA TYR A 64 -3.09 10.22 24.57
C TYR A 64 -1.93 9.87 25.51
N ASP A 65 -2.22 9.65 26.80
CA ASP A 65 -1.20 9.35 27.81
C ASP A 65 -0.46 8.04 27.56
N LEU A 66 -1.09 7.09 26.84
CA LEU A 66 -0.47 5.80 26.51
C LEU A 66 0.66 5.95 25.48
N MET A 67 0.69 7.03 24.70
CA MET A 67 1.76 7.26 23.71
C MET A 67 3.13 7.43 24.37
N ALA A 68 3.18 7.95 25.60
CA ALA A 68 4.45 8.13 26.32
C ALA A 68 4.94 6.84 27.00
N SER A 69 4.02 5.93 27.32
CA SER A 69 4.34 4.70 28.07
C SER A 69 4.54 3.47 27.18
N GLU A 70 3.94 3.44 25.98
CA GLU A 70 4.01 2.28 25.10
C GLU A 70 5.09 2.41 24.03
N LYS A 71 5.81 1.32 23.80
CA LYS A 71 6.80 1.24 22.72
C LYS A 71 6.09 1.26 21.38
N VAL A 72 6.39 2.25 20.54
CA VAL A 72 5.88 2.33 19.17
C VAL A 72 6.23 1.05 18.40
N GLN A 73 5.20 0.36 17.91
CA GLN A 73 5.35 -0.92 17.20
C GLN A 73 5.27 -0.77 15.68
N TYR A 74 4.70 0.35 15.22
CA TYR A 74 4.39 0.59 13.82
C TYR A 74 5.23 1.76 13.30
N PHE A 75 5.87 1.54 12.15
CA PHE A 75 6.79 2.49 11.55
C PHE A 75 6.26 2.89 10.18
N CYS A 76 6.43 4.15 9.81
CA CYS A 76 6.02 4.60 8.49
C CYS A 76 6.95 4.01 7.42
N HIS A 77 6.43 3.09 6.62
CA HIS A 77 7.09 2.63 5.42
C HIS A 77 6.77 3.60 4.30
N SER A 78 7.72 4.50 4.03
CA SER A 78 7.63 5.49 2.96
C SER A 78 8.87 5.40 2.09
N ASP A 79 8.93 4.38 1.25
CA ASP A 79 9.78 4.50 0.07
C ASP A 79 9.06 5.41 -0.94
N ARG A 80 9.83 6.09 -1.80
CA ARG A 80 9.27 7.00 -2.83
C ARG A 80 8.35 6.28 -3.84
N SER A 81 8.34 4.96 -3.79
CA SER A 81 7.80 4.02 -4.76
C SER A 81 6.51 3.32 -4.29
N SER A 82 6.06 3.56 -3.07
CA SER A 82 4.87 2.94 -2.49
C SER A 82 3.93 3.98 -1.90
N THR A 83 2.65 3.63 -1.78
CA THR A 83 1.76 4.40 -0.91
C THR A 83 2.27 4.26 0.53
N PRO A 84 2.54 5.37 1.24
CA PRO A 84 3.15 5.30 2.56
C PRO A 84 2.16 4.74 3.59
N VAL A 85 2.58 3.69 4.29
CA VAL A 85 1.75 2.97 5.26
C VAL A 85 2.52 2.68 6.53
N TYR A 86 1.80 2.64 7.65
CA TYR A 86 2.35 2.09 8.87
C TYR A 86 2.50 0.58 8.74
N ALA A 87 3.72 0.09 8.95
CA ALA A 87 4.06 -1.32 8.93
C ALA A 87 4.72 -1.74 10.24
N LYS A 88 4.39 -2.94 10.71
CA LYS A 88 5.01 -3.51 11.91
C LYS A 88 6.37 -4.11 11.56
N LYS A 89 7.42 -3.61 12.23
CA LYS A 89 8.83 -3.96 11.99
C LYS A 89 9.44 -4.87 13.05
N TYR A 90 8.80 -5.02 14.21
CA TYR A 90 9.31 -5.83 15.31
C TYR A 90 8.42 -7.03 15.58
N CYS A 91 9.05 -8.11 16.02
CA CYS A 91 8.37 -9.33 16.43
C CYS A 91 7.65 -9.17 17.76
N SER A 92 6.67 -10.04 17.99
CA SER A 92 6.06 -10.16 19.31
C SER A 92 7.10 -10.63 20.33
N GLU A 93 7.10 -10.07 21.53
CA GLU A 93 7.95 -10.55 22.64
C GLU A 93 7.61 -12.00 23.03
N SER A 94 6.37 -12.43 22.73
CA SER A 94 5.90 -13.79 22.94
C SER A 94 6.22 -14.77 21.80
N PHE A 95 7.01 -14.35 20.80
CA PHE A 95 7.35 -15.25 19.69
C PHE A 95 8.34 -16.33 20.15
N ASP A 96 7.90 -17.58 20.06
CA ASP A 96 8.65 -18.78 20.44
C ASP A 96 9.15 -19.59 19.24
N GLY A 97 8.92 -19.09 18.03
CA GLY A 97 9.33 -19.74 16.78
C GLY A 97 10.84 -19.62 16.49
N HIS A 98 11.23 -20.08 15.30
CA HIS A 98 12.65 -20.13 14.93
C HIS A 98 13.27 -18.73 14.88
N LYS A 99 14.40 -18.54 15.59
CA LYS A 99 15.07 -17.23 15.76
C LYS A 99 15.44 -16.55 14.44
N SER A 100 15.60 -17.30 13.36
CA SER A 100 15.89 -16.75 12.03
C SER A 100 14.79 -15.81 11.52
N HIS A 101 13.51 -16.07 11.80
CA HIS A 101 12.43 -15.15 11.38
C HIS A 101 12.50 -13.83 12.15
N ALA A 102 12.80 -13.89 13.45
CA ALA A 102 13.00 -12.69 14.23
C ALA A 102 14.19 -11.90 13.73
N GLN A 103 15.30 -12.58 13.43
CA GLN A 103 16.47 -11.97 12.85
C GLN A 103 16.15 -11.31 11.51
N ILE A 104 15.55 -12.01 10.54
CA ILE A 104 15.21 -11.47 9.21
C ILE A 104 14.20 -10.31 9.30
N CYS A 105 13.26 -10.35 10.24
CA CYS A 105 12.35 -9.23 10.47
C CYS A 105 13.08 -7.98 10.97
N HIS A 106 14.00 -8.13 11.93
CA HIS A 106 14.76 -7.00 12.50
C HIS A 106 15.84 -6.48 11.55
N GLU A 107 16.53 -7.41 10.87
CA GLU A 107 17.60 -7.18 9.91
C GLU A 107 17.06 -6.94 8.50
N ALA A 108 15.74 -6.84 8.30
CA ALA A 108 15.08 -6.68 7.00
C ALA A 108 15.99 -5.90 6.06
N SER A 109 16.58 -6.66 5.12
CA SER A 109 17.88 -6.31 4.57
C SER A 109 17.83 -4.91 3.99
N SER A 110 18.82 -4.08 4.32
CA SER A 110 19.09 -2.86 3.54
C SER A 110 19.51 -3.19 2.11
N ASP A 111 19.55 -4.47 1.74
CA ASP A 111 19.80 -4.95 0.40
C ASP A 111 18.61 -4.61 -0.50
N LYS A 112 18.72 -3.45 -1.16
CA LYS A 112 17.80 -2.97 -2.19
C LYS A 112 17.71 -3.94 -3.39
N ALA A 113 18.64 -4.89 -3.53
CA ALA A 113 18.56 -5.95 -4.53
C ALA A 113 17.61 -7.07 -4.13
N ASP A 114 17.25 -7.21 -2.84
CA ASP A 114 16.28 -8.21 -2.42
C ASP A 114 14.85 -7.64 -2.39
N ILE A 115 14.23 -7.51 -3.56
CA ILE A 115 12.84 -7.02 -3.67
C ILE A 115 11.86 -7.94 -2.93
N LEU A 116 11.95 -9.26 -3.09
CA LEU A 116 10.95 -10.18 -2.51
C LEU A 116 11.12 -10.35 -1.00
N GLY A 117 12.35 -10.39 -0.49
CA GLY A 117 12.63 -10.51 0.94
C GLY A 117 12.23 -9.27 1.73
N ASN A 118 12.22 -8.11 1.08
CA ASN A 118 11.79 -6.83 1.67
C ASN A 118 10.36 -6.44 1.30
N LEU A 119 9.61 -7.32 0.63
CA LEU A 119 8.27 -7.01 0.16
C LEU A 119 7.28 -6.95 1.32
N LEU A 120 6.57 -5.82 1.43
CA LEU A 120 5.49 -5.67 2.40
C LEU A 120 4.43 -6.75 2.23
N VAL A 121 3.92 -7.23 3.37
CA VAL A 121 2.74 -8.11 3.41
C VAL A 121 1.66 -7.50 4.28
N THR A 122 0.42 -7.71 3.88
CA THR A 122 -0.75 -7.26 4.64
C THR A 122 -1.61 -8.45 5.01
N SER A 123 -1.94 -8.57 6.29
CA SER A 123 -2.98 -9.49 6.74
C SER A 123 -4.35 -8.93 6.37
N THR A 124 -5.04 -9.60 5.46
CA THR A 124 -6.40 -9.25 5.04
C THR A 124 -7.43 -9.39 6.15
N LYS A 125 -7.11 -10.16 7.19
CA LYS A 125 -7.95 -10.38 8.38
C LYS A 125 -7.78 -9.25 9.39
N THR A 126 -6.55 -8.98 9.83
CA THR A 126 -6.27 -7.97 10.87
C THR A 126 -6.11 -6.56 10.29
N LYS A 127 -5.93 -6.44 8.97
CA LYS A 127 -5.63 -5.20 8.24
C LYS A 127 -4.28 -4.59 8.60
N ILE A 128 -3.42 -5.36 9.26
CA ILE A 128 -2.06 -4.94 9.62
C ILE A 128 -1.12 -5.20 8.46
N THR A 129 -0.30 -4.21 8.13
CA THR A 129 0.85 -4.37 7.24
C THR A 129 2.10 -4.66 8.05
N TYR A 130 2.94 -5.55 7.54
CA TYR A 130 4.20 -5.97 8.13
C TYR A 130 5.34 -5.63 7.17
N TRP A 131 6.50 -5.30 7.74
CA TRP A 131 7.68 -4.85 6.98
C TRP A 131 8.14 -5.87 5.94
N ASN A 132 7.99 -7.15 6.27
CA ASN A 132 8.11 -8.26 5.36
C ASN A 132 7.31 -9.46 5.90
N GLN A 133 7.33 -10.56 5.19
CA GLN A 133 6.65 -11.78 5.60
C GLN A 133 7.16 -12.33 6.93
N ASP A 134 8.47 -12.30 7.18
CA ASP A 134 9.05 -12.80 8.43
C ASP A 134 8.53 -12.01 9.64
N CYS A 135 8.34 -10.70 9.48
CA CYS A 135 7.67 -9.88 10.49
C CYS A 135 6.23 -10.30 10.74
N ALA A 136 5.48 -10.72 9.73
CA ALA A 136 4.13 -11.23 9.92
C ALA A 136 4.14 -12.57 10.68
N ILE A 137 5.02 -13.49 10.27
CA ILE A 137 5.18 -14.81 10.90
C ILE A 137 5.56 -14.66 12.37
N CYS A 138 6.55 -13.83 12.69
CA CYS A 138 6.98 -13.63 14.08
C CYS A 138 6.01 -12.78 14.92
N ASN A 139 4.92 -12.31 14.31
CA ASN A 139 3.77 -11.73 14.98
C ASN A 139 2.54 -12.65 14.97
N ASN A 140 2.76 -13.96 14.75
CA ASN A 140 1.75 -15.01 14.80
C ASN A 140 0.61 -14.85 13.78
N GLU A 141 0.87 -14.16 12.66
CA GLU A 141 -0.09 -14.11 11.56
C GLU A 141 -0.15 -15.45 10.84
N LYS A 142 -1.35 -15.78 10.34
CA LYS A 142 -1.56 -16.99 9.54
C LYS A 142 -1.28 -16.67 8.09
N MET A 143 -0.44 -17.48 7.44
CA MET A 143 -0.06 -17.28 6.04
C MET A 143 -1.24 -17.12 5.08
N LYS A 144 -2.31 -17.91 5.27
CA LYS A 144 -3.54 -17.81 4.46
C LYS A 144 -4.22 -16.44 4.49
N ASP A 145 -3.99 -15.68 5.56
CA ASP A 145 -4.58 -14.35 5.73
C ASP A 145 -3.66 -13.26 5.14
N LEU A 146 -2.40 -13.59 4.82
CA LEU A 146 -1.41 -12.66 4.27
C LEU A 146 -1.52 -12.51 2.75
N LYS A 147 -1.33 -11.28 2.29
CA LYS A 147 -1.17 -10.93 0.88
C LYS A 147 0.06 -10.05 0.72
N HIS A 148 0.94 -10.46 -0.19
CA HIS A 148 2.07 -9.64 -0.59
C HIS A 148 1.58 -8.44 -1.39
N TRP A 149 2.31 -7.35 -1.30
CA TRP A 149 2.10 -6.21 -2.17
C TRP A 149 2.56 -6.58 -3.57
N ALA A 150 1.85 -6.12 -4.61
CA ALA A 150 2.28 -6.33 -5.97
C ALA A 150 3.45 -5.40 -6.30
N VAL A 151 4.40 -5.89 -7.08
CA VAL A 151 5.49 -5.07 -7.61
C VAL A 151 5.10 -4.64 -9.02
N GLN A 152 5.54 -3.47 -9.46
CA GLN A 152 5.50 -3.07 -10.86
C GLN A 152 6.84 -2.49 -11.24
N VAL A 153 7.38 -2.98 -12.34
CA VAL A 153 8.59 -2.47 -12.96
C VAL A 153 8.19 -1.66 -14.17
N ALA A 154 8.55 -0.39 -14.18
CA ALA A 154 8.34 0.52 -15.29
C ALA A 154 9.70 0.92 -15.87
N CYS A 155 9.99 0.47 -17.08
CA CYS A 155 11.19 0.84 -17.83
C CYS A 155 10.79 1.77 -18.99
N PRO A 156 11.67 2.67 -19.47
CA PRO A 156 11.50 3.33 -20.77
C PRO A 156 11.14 2.31 -21.85
N SER A 157 10.26 2.66 -22.81
CA SER A 157 9.93 1.74 -23.91
C SER A 157 10.98 1.73 -25.02
N HIS A 158 11.83 2.76 -25.08
CA HIS A 158 12.92 2.88 -26.05
C HIS A 158 14.20 3.37 -25.37
N HIS A 159 15.35 2.94 -25.90
CA HIS A 159 16.65 3.50 -25.57
C HIS A 159 17.57 3.39 -26.78
N GLY A 160 18.04 4.53 -27.28
CA GLY A 160 18.73 4.59 -28.56
C GLY A 160 17.85 4.03 -29.69
N GLY A 161 18.38 3.08 -30.46
CA GLY A 161 17.63 2.37 -31.51
C GLY A 161 16.85 1.13 -31.04
N MET A 162 16.87 0.82 -29.73
CA MET A 162 16.24 -0.38 -29.19
C MET A 162 14.84 -0.08 -28.65
N THR A 163 13.90 -0.98 -28.92
CA THR A 163 12.55 -0.96 -28.35
C THR A 163 12.40 -2.13 -27.39
N PHE A 164 12.05 -1.84 -26.14
CA PHE A 164 11.83 -2.86 -25.14
C PHE A 164 10.40 -3.39 -25.20
N ARG A 165 10.26 -4.70 -24.96
CA ARG A 165 8.97 -5.37 -24.79
C ARG A 165 8.89 -5.92 -23.38
N LYS A 166 7.68 -6.26 -22.92
CA LYS A 166 7.44 -6.88 -21.60
C LYS A 166 8.38 -8.05 -21.33
N SER A 167 8.50 -8.97 -22.29
CA SER A 167 9.38 -10.16 -22.18
C SER A 167 10.85 -9.78 -22.02
N TYR A 168 11.33 -8.75 -22.73
CA TYR A 168 12.71 -8.29 -22.59
C TYR A 168 12.98 -7.79 -21.17
N VAL A 169 12.06 -7.02 -20.60
CA VAL A 169 12.15 -6.56 -19.20
C VAL A 169 12.17 -7.75 -18.25
N GLU A 170 11.24 -8.71 -18.39
CA GLU A 170 11.21 -9.91 -17.55
C GLU A 170 12.51 -10.74 -17.61
N ASP A 171 13.18 -10.78 -18.76
CA ASP A 171 14.36 -11.61 -18.97
C ASP A 171 15.70 -10.91 -18.64
N HIS A 172 15.73 -9.57 -18.68
CA HIS A 172 16.99 -8.78 -18.60
C HIS A 172 16.99 -7.75 -17.46
N LEU A 173 15.95 -7.70 -16.65
CA LEU A 173 15.95 -6.87 -15.43
C LEU A 173 17.07 -7.35 -14.50
N THR A 174 17.90 -6.41 -14.08
CA THR A 174 19.03 -6.68 -13.19
C THR A 174 19.24 -5.52 -12.23
N TYR A 175 19.89 -5.80 -11.10
CA TYR A 175 20.28 -4.79 -10.13
C TYR A 175 21.72 -4.38 -10.39
N ASP A 176 21.93 -3.08 -10.58
CA ASP A 176 23.26 -2.50 -10.72
C ASP A 176 23.79 -2.09 -9.34
N LEU A 177 24.85 -2.77 -8.89
CA LEU A 177 25.46 -2.53 -7.58
C LEU A 177 26.17 -1.17 -7.52
N ASP A 178 26.68 -0.67 -8.66
CA ASP A 178 27.45 0.57 -8.68
C ASP A 178 26.53 1.80 -8.51
N HIS A 179 25.33 1.72 -9.06
CA HIS A 179 24.31 2.78 -9.00
C HIS A 179 23.24 2.52 -7.94
N GLU A 180 23.25 1.34 -7.31
CA GLU A 180 22.21 0.86 -6.38
C GLU A 180 20.79 0.88 -6.98
N GLU A 181 20.66 0.64 -8.29
CA GLU A 181 19.41 0.80 -9.04
C GLU A 181 19.00 -0.46 -9.83
N TRP A 182 17.70 -0.63 -10.00
CA TRP A 182 17.14 -1.65 -10.89
C TRP A 182 17.04 -1.12 -12.31
N GLY A 183 17.33 -1.97 -13.30
CA GLY A 183 17.32 -1.54 -14.69
C GLY A 183 17.62 -2.65 -15.69
N LEU A 184 17.79 -2.25 -16.94
CA LEU A 184 18.12 -3.14 -18.04
C LEU A 184 19.55 -2.90 -18.48
N LYS A 185 20.36 -3.96 -18.48
CA LYS A 185 21.68 -3.91 -19.11
C LYS A 185 21.50 -3.94 -20.62
N VAL A 186 22.01 -2.91 -21.30
CA VAL A 186 22.01 -2.80 -22.76
C VAL A 186 23.44 -2.71 -23.28
N LYS A 187 23.62 -2.87 -24.59
CA LYS A 187 24.96 -2.87 -25.21
C LYS A 187 25.76 -1.60 -24.87
N ASP A 188 25.07 -0.46 -24.80
CA ASP A 188 25.69 0.85 -24.66
C ASP A 188 25.40 1.52 -23.29
N GLY A 189 25.06 0.73 -22.26
CA GLY A 189 24.88 1.26 -20.90
C GLY A 189 23.84 0.52 -20.05
N PHE A 190 23.26 1.28 -19.12
CA PHE A 190 22.25 0.81 -18.19
C PHE A 190 21.01 1.71 -18.27
N VAL A 191 19.85 1.10 -18.44
CA VAL A 191 18.57 1.81 -18.50
C VAL A 191 17.85 1.60 -17.18
N VAL A 192 17.81 2.65 -16.37
CA VAL A 192 17.15 2.64 -15.06
C VAL A 192 15.65 2.39 -15.23
N CYS A 193 15.12 1.48 -14.42
CA CYS A 193 13.70 1.20 -14.31
C CYS A 193 13.19 1.64 -12.94
N THR A 194 11.95 2.11 -12.89
CA THR A 194 11.27 2.43 -11.64
C THR A 194 10.58 1.18 -11.10
N ILE A 195 10.86 0.84 -9.85
CA ILE A 195 10.12 -0.17 -9.09
C ILE A 195 9.04 0.56 -8.28
N THR A 196 7.81 0.08 -8.33
CA THR A 196 6.67 0.63 -7.59
C THR A 196 5.92 -0.50 -6.88
N PHE A 197 5.48 -0.27 -5.65
CA PHE A 197 4.77 -1.26 -4.85
C PHE A 197 3.30 -0.90 -4.68
N PHE A 198 2.43 -1.89 -4.84
CA PHE A 198 0.98 -1.75 -4.80
C PHE A 198 0.38 -2.61 -3.71
N GLN A 199 -0.35 -1.96 -2.81
CA GLN A 199 -1.13 -2.66 -1.80
C GLN A 199 -2.17 -3.61 -2.44
N PRO A 200 -2.55 -4.70 -1.76
CA PRO A 200 -3.58 -5.60 -2.25
C PRO A 200 -4.90 -4.86 -2.54
N THR A 201 -5.53 -5.11 -3.69
CA THR A 201 -6.73 -4.37 -4.16
C THR A 201 -7.86 -4.30 -3.13
N ARG A 202 -8.07 -5.38 -2.35
CA ARG A 202 -9.13 -5.43 -1.32
C ARG A 202 -8.84 -4.58 -0.08
N MET A 203 -7.60 -4.09 0.06
CA MET A 203 -7.10 -3.31 1.19
C MET A 203 -7.03 -1.81 0.89
N VAL A 204 -7.33 -1.40 -0.35
CA VAL A 204 -7.35 0.02 -0.72
C VAL A 204 -8.34 0.79 0.17
N GLY A 205 -7.82 1.84 0.82
CA GLY A 205 -8.57 2.69 1.75
C GLY A 205 -8.82 2.07 3.13
N LYS A 206 -8.26 0.90 3.41
CA LYS A 206 -8.47 0.16 4.68
C LYS A 206 -7.20 0.03 5.52
N LEU A 207 -6.07 0.52 5.00
CA LEU A 207 -4.79 0.52 5.70
C LEU A 207 -4.60 1.81 6.49
N ASN A 208 -3.71 1.74 7.48
CA ASN A 208 -3.25 2.90 8.23
C ASN A 208 -2.14 3.58 7.43
N TYR A 209 -2.49 4.65 6.73
CA TYR A 209 -1.51 5.45 5.99
C TYR A 209 -0.74 6.41 6.90
N CYS A 210 0.46 6.77 6.49
CA CYS A 210 1.34 7.67 7.22
C CYS A 210 1.92 8.75 6.30
N ALA A 211 2.25 9.92 6.85
CA ALA A 211 2.98 10.92 6.10
C ALA A 211 4.42 10.48 5.80
N PRO A 212 4.85 10.55 4.53
CA PRO A 212 6.24 10.33 4.18
C PRO A 212 7.09 11.49 4.74
N ASN A 213 8.34 11.21 5.13
CA ASN A 213 9.30 12.22 5.62
C ASN A 213 8.77 13.08 6.78
N LEU A 214 7.98 12.49 7.68
CA LEU A 214 7.39 13.21 8.82
C LEU A 214 8.45 13.69 9.81
N VAL A 215 8.60 15.01 9.93
CA VAL A 215 9.40 15.66 10.96
C VAL A 215 8.62 15.63 12.28
N SER A 216 9.14 14.87 13.24
CA SER A 216 8.47 14.55 14.51
C SER A 216 9.25 14.96 15.75
N SER A 217 10.38 15.65 15.56
CA SER A 217 11.25 16.14 16.62
C SER A 217 11.84 17.52 16.26
N CYS A 218 12.35 18.19 17.28
CA CYS A 218 13.10 19.44 17.13
C CYS A 218 14.61 19.18 17.10
N PRO A 219 15.42 20.13 16.61
CA PRO A 219 16.87 20.08 16.76
C PRO A 219 17.29 19.94 18.23
N GLU A 220 18.34 19.16 18.53
CA GLU A 220 18.76 18.82 19.91
C GLU A 220 19.01 20.02 20.83
N LYS A 221 19.36 21.19 20.26
CA LYS A 221 19.67 22.42 21.00
C LYS A 221 18.62 23.51 20.83
N TYR A 222 17.38 23.14 20.53
CA TYR A 222 16.30 24.10 20.40
C TYR A 222 16.01 24.76 21.77
N PRO A 223 15.99 26.10 21.88
CA PRO A 223 16.07 26.79 23.17
C PRO A 223 14.74 26.88 23.95
N ASN A 224 13.61 26.53 23.34
CA ASN A 224 12.29 26.69 23.95
C ASN A 224 11.68 25.32 24.30
N ASP A 225 11.74 24.98 25.59
CA ASP A 225 11.26 23.71 26.16
C ASP A 225 9.75 23.51 26.01
N ASP A 226 8.94 24.59 25.99
CA ASP A 226 7.49 24.48 25.81
C ASP A 226 7.15 23.98 24.40
N ILE A 227 7.80 24.54 23.38
CA ILE A 227 7.64 24.11 21.98
C ILE A 227 8.20 22.70 21.80
N LEU A 228 9.36 22.39 22.39
CA LEU A 228 9.95 21.05 22.35
C LEU A 228 8.98 20.01 22.94
N THR A 229 8.42 20.30 24.11
CA THR A 229 7.45 19.45 24.79
C THR A 229 6.23 19.24 23.91
N LYS A 230 5.63 20.30 23.39
CA LYS A 230 4.43 20.21 22.52
C LYS A 230 4.70 19.49 21.20
N CYS A 231 5.87 19.67 20.59
CA CYS A 231 6.25 18.92 19.39
C CYS A 231 6.21 17.40 19.63
N LEU A 232 6.68 16.95 20.80
CA LEU A 232 6.74 15.53 21.12
C LEU A 232 5.42 14.97 21.66
N SER A 233 4.50 15.83 22.12
CA SER A 233 3.38 15.41 22.95
C SER A 233 2.19 14.88 22.16
N TYR A 234 1.84 15.47 21.01
CA TYR A 234 0.61 15.15 20.27
C TYR A 234 0.83 15.01 18.76
N HIS A 235 -0.16 14.43 18.08
CA HIS A 235 -0.19 14.36 16.63
C HIS A 235 -1.27 15.31 16.08
N ALA A 236 -0.91 16.09 15.08
CA ALA A 236 -1.71 17.12 14.42
C ALA A 236 -1.05 17.46 13.08
N GLU A 237 -0.98 16.47 12.19
CA GLU A 237 -0.15 16.56 10.99
C GLU A 237 -0.37 17.87 10.19
N ARG A 238 0.73 18.44 9.71
CA ARG A 238 0.76 19.59 8.83
C ARG A 238 1.66 19.31 7.64
N LYS A 239 1.31 19.83 6.48
CA LYS A 239 2.17 19.81 5.29
C LYS A 239 2.67 21.22 5.01
N HIS A 240 3.92 21.33 4.60
CA HIS A 240 4.43 22.56 4.02
C HIS A 240 3.78 22.81 2.65
N LYS A 241 3.27 24.02 2.38
CA LYS A 241 2.51 24.34 1.17
C LYS A 241 3.26 24.02 -0.13
N ASP A 242 4.54 24.34 -0.18
CA ASP A 242 5.34 24.23 -1.40
C ASP A 242 6.23 22.97 -1.49
N THR A 243 6.18 22.08 -0.50
CA THR A 243 7.08 20.90 -0.47
C THR A 243 6.36 19.64 -0.01
N ASP A 244 6.97 18.47 -0.22
CA ASP A 244 6.48 17.19 0.33
C ASP A 244 6.99 16.93 1.76
N LEU A 245 7.23 18.00 2.51
CA LEU A 245 7.64 17.94 3.91
C LEU A 245 6.41 17.98 4.82
N TYR A 246 6.35 17.02 5.72
CA TYR A 246 5.28 16.88 6.68
C TYR A 246 5.83 17.08 8.09
N PHE A 247 5.03 17.69 8.96
CA PHE A 247 5.34 17.91 10.36
C PHE A 247 4.30 17.23 11.22
N ARG A 248 4.74 16.57 12.30
CA ARG A 248 3.84 15.88 13.24
C ARG A 248 2.78 16.81 13.82
N ASN A 249 3.14 18.06 14.07
CA ASN A 249 2.27 19.12 14.53
C ASN A 249 2.88 20.51 14.23
N PRO A 250 2.11 21.61 14.38
CA PRO A 250 2.63 22.97 14.17
C PRO A 250 3.86 23.32 15.03
N HIS A 251 3.99 22.73 16.22
CA HIS A 251 5.13 22.99 17.10
C HIS A 251 6.42 22.37 16.56
N CYS A 252 6.33 21.18 15.94
CA CYS A 252 7.46 20.59 15.22
C CYS A 252 7.86 21.40 13.98
N ALA A 253 6.90 21.99 13.26
CA ALA A 253 7.20 22.90 12.16
C ALA A 253 7.94 24.14 12.68
N LEU A 254 7.41 24.78 13.72
CA LEU A 254 7.96 25.99 14.31
C LEU A 254 9.41 25.79 14.78
N CYS A 255 9.71 24.70 15.49
CA CYS A 255 11.08 24.46 15.96
C CYS A 255 12.06 24.05 14.87
N ASN A 256 11.56 23.67 13.68
CA ASN A 256 12.36 23.44 12.48
C ASN A 256 12.35 24.66 11.54
N GLY A 257 11.91 25.83 12.03
CA GLY A 257 12.01 27.10 11.31
C GLY A 257 10.93 27.32 10.26
N VAL A 258 9.84 26.53 10.27
CA VAL A 258 8.71 26.70 9.35
C VAL A 258 7.55 27.38 10.08
N PRO A 259 7.14 28.59 9.66
CA PRO A 259 6.04 29.32 10.28
C PRO A 259 4.68 28.74 9.90
N GLU A 260 3.65 29.00 10.71
CA GLU A 260 2.31 28.41 10.55
C GLU A 260 1.61 28.85 9.25
N ASP A 261 1.91 30.04 8.73
CA ASP A 261 1.35 30.54 7.48
C ASP A 261 1.96 29.87 6.23
N GLU A 262 3.01 29.07 6.38
CA GLU A 262 3.54 28.18 5.34
C GLU A 262 2.99 26.75 5.44
N LEU A 263 2.13 26.48 6.42
CA LEU A 263 1.52 25.17 6.64
C LEU A 263 0.10 25.10 6.10
N GLU A 264 -0.29 23.91 5.66
CA GLU A 264 -1.65 23.55 5.33
C GLU A 264 -2.09 22.29 6.08
N CYS A 265 -3.40 22.21 6.30
CA CYS A 265 -4.03 20.99 6.77
C CYS A 265 -4.16 20.00 5.64
N VAL A 266 -3.66 18.79 5.87
CA VAL A 266 -3.78 17.69 4.92
C VAL A 266 -4.48 16.52 5.60
N GLY A 267 -5.49 15.98 4.91
CA GLY A 267 -6.02 14.68 5.28
C GLY A 267 -5.00 13.58 5.01
N ARG A 268 -5.19 12.40 5.60
CA ARG A 268 -4.35 11.21 5.39
C ARG A 268 -4.59 10.51 4.06
N THR A 269 -4.63 11.28 2.97
CA THR A 269 -4.75 10.79 1.61
C THR A 269 -3.41 10.96 0.91
N TYR A 270 -2.47 10.09 1.22
CA TYR A 270 -1.17 10.10 0.55
C TYR A 270 -1.25 9.28 -0.74
N SER A 271 -0.70 9.85 -1.80
CA SER A 271 -0.41 9.11 -3.03
C SER A 271 1.07 8.69 -3.03
N PRO A 272 1.45 7.63 -3.77
CA PRO A 272 2.87 7.36 -4.01
C PRO A 272 3.54 8.60 -4.60
N LEU A 273 4.70 8.99 -4.07
CA LEU A 273 5.42 10.19 -4.49
C LEU A 273 5.91 10.10 -5.94
N TYR A 274 6.31 8.90 -6.38
CA TYR A 274 6.83 8.66 -7.72
C TYR A 274 6.03 7.58 -8.43
N TYR A 275 4.93 8.00 -9.06
CA TYR A 275 4.35 7.20 -10.13
C TYR A 275 5.12 7.50 -11.42
N ALA A 276 5.72 6.49 -12.04
CA ALA A 276 6.26 6.63 -13.40
C ALA A 276 5.10 6.99 -14.35
N LYS A 277 4.98 8.30 -14.62
CA LYS A 277 3.99 8.90 -15.52
C LYS A 277 4.69 9.17 -16.84
N GLY A 278 4.22 8.51 -17.89
CA GLY A 278 4.75 8.63 -19.24
C GLY A 278 4.01 7.66 -20.16
N LYS A 279 3.81 8.05 -21.42
CA LYS A 279 3.21 7.17 -22.42
C LYS A 279 4.21 6.12 -22.95
N ASP A 280 5.50 6.41 -22.81
CA ASP A 280 6.60 5.60 -23.37
C ASP A 280 7.26 4.73 -22.30
N LEU A 281 6.44 3.94 -21.59
CA LEU A 281 6.90 3.03 -20.55
C LEU A 281 6.40 1.60 -20.82
N VAL A 282 7.29 0.64 -20.71
CA VAL A 282 6.93 -0.78 -20.61
C VAL A 282 6.75 -1.11 -19.13
N LYS A 283 5.54 -1.55 -18.78
CA LYS A 283 5.17 -1.89 -17.41
C LYS A 283 5.00 -3.40 -17.26
N VAL A 284 5.72 -3.97 -16.31
CA VAL A 284 5.60 -5.38 -15.91
C VAL A 284 5.08 -5.38 -14.48
N THR A 285 3.83 -5.82 -14.31
CA THR A 285 3.26 -6.03 -12.98
C THR A 285 3.46 -7.47 -12.56
N PHE A 286 3.66 -7.59 -11.28
CA PHE A 286 4.28 -8.69 -10.60
C PHE A 286 3.43 -8.91 -9.34
N ASP A 287 2.24 -9.49 -9.53
CA ASP A 287 1.27 -9.74 -8.46
C ASP A 287 1.38 -11.16 -7.90
N SER A 288 1.39 -11.23 -6.57
CA SER A 288 1.36 -12.39 -5.68
C SER A 288 0.42 -13.55 -6.03
N GLY A 289 -0.47 -13.43 -7.01
CA GLY A 289 -1.26 -14.54 -7.56
C GLY A 289 -0.79 -15.04 -8.93
N GLU A 290 -0.27 -14.17 -9.79
CA GLU A 290 0.04 -14.50 -11.20
C GLU A 290 1.44 -15.08 -11.39
N TRP A 291 2.42 -14.74 -10.54
CA TRP A 291 3.74 -15.37 -10.60
C TRP A 291 3.71 -16.88 -10.36
N LEU A 292 2.68 -17.32 -9.64
CA LEU A 292 2.58 -18.66 -9.05
C LEU A 292 1.87 -19.64 -9.99
N ASP A 293 1.34 -19.12 -11.09
CA ASP A 293 0.67 -19.86 -12.15
C ASP A 293 1.60 -20.15 -13.36
N ARG A 294 2.89 -19.76 -13.29
CA ARG A 294 3.86 -20.02 -14.37
C ARG A 294 4.53 -21.41 -14.29
N ASN A 295 3.90 -22.38 -13.62
CA ASN A 295 4.41 -23.75 -13.46
C ASN A 295 4.61 -24.50 -14.79
N ASP A 296 4.03 -24.01 -15.89
CA ASP A 296 4.17 -24.63 -17.21
C ASP A 296 5.52 -24.36 -17.88
N SER A 297 6.27 -23.33 -17.44
CA SER A 297 7.60 -23.05 -17.96
C SER A 297 8.68 -23.71 -17.10
N GLU A 298 9.53 -24.53 -17.69
CA GLU A 298 10.66 -25.15 -16.99
C GLU A 298 11.60 -24.13 -16.33
N LYS A 299 11.70 -22.91 -16.89
CA LYS A 299 12.52 -21.81 -16.36
C LYS A 299 12.10 -21.40 -14.93
N TYR A 300 10.82 -21.51 -14.61
CA TYR A 300 10.25 -21.03 -13.35
C TYR A 300 9.93 -22.17 -12.36
N LYS A 301 10.23 -23.42 -12.74
CA LYS A 301 9.99 -24.58 -11.87
C LYS A 301 11.02 -24.62 -10.76
N CYS A 302 10.52 -24.62 -9.53
CA CYS A 302 11.32 -24.84 -8.33
C CYS A 302 10.94 -26.17 -7.67
N SER A 303 11.88 -26.74 -6.90
CA SER A 303 11.58 -27.92 -6.08
C SER A 303 10.46 -27.62 -5.07
N TYR A 304 9.69 -28.63 -4.68
CA TYR A 304 8.69 -28.51 -3.62
C TYR A 304 9.31 -27.82 -2.39
N GLY A 305 8.61 -26.85 -1.81
CA GLY A 305 9.19 -26.00 -0.76
C GLY A 305 9.76 -24.66 -1.26
N ASN A 306 9.90 -24.47 -2.57
CA ASN A 306 10.57 -23.30 -3.12
C ASN A 306 9.73 -22.56 -4.17
N MET A 307 10.00 -21.27 -4.33
CA MET A 307 9.37 -20.40 -5.34
C MET A 307 10.44 -19.64 -6.09
N TYR A 308 10.23 -19.46 -7.39
CA TYR A 308 11.18 -18.76 -8.24
C TYR A 308 11.14 -17.26 -7.95
N ASP A 309 12.30 -16.70 -7.64
CA ASP A 309 12.53 -15.27 -7.56
C ASP A 309 13.07 -14.75 -8.90
N PRO A 310 12.28 -13.96 -9.64
CA PRO A 310 12.64 -13.40 -10.94
C PRO A 310 13.60 -12.22 -10.84
N PHE A 311 13.71 -11.58 -9.68
CA PHE A 311 14.66 -10.49 -9.46
C PHE A 311 16.08 -11.02 -9.24
N GLN A 312 16.20 -12.22 -8.65
CA GLN A 312 17.49 -12.88 -8.38
C GLN A 312 17.75 -14.10 -9.26
N ASN A 313 16.86 -14.42 -10.19
CA ASN A 313 16.92 -15.59 -11.08
C ASN A 313 17.24 -16.90 -10.33
N ARG A 314 16.59 -17.13 -9.17
CA ARG A 314 16.85 -18.29 -8.31
C ARG A 314 15.60 -18.77 -7.58
N CYS A 315 15.54 -20.05 -7.26
CA CYS A 315 14.53 -20.57 -6.35
C CYS A 315 14.88 -20.19 -4.90
N ARG A 316 13.90 -19.63 -4.18
CA ARG A 316 14.01 -19.36 -2.75
C ARG A 316 13.18 -20.35 -1.97
N ASN A 317 13.69 -20.74 -0.81
CA ASN A 317 12.90 -21.48 0.15
C ASN A 317 11.88 -20.53 0.76
N PHE A 318 10.61 -20.87 0.59
CA PHE A 318 9.52 -20.17 1.22
C PHE A 318 8.85 -21.14 2.21
N PRO A 319 8.40 -20.65 3.39
CA PRO A 319 7.73 -21.51 4.36
C PRO A 319 6.61 -22.32 3.69
N GLU A 320 6.54 -23.62 4.01
CA GLU A 320 5.65 -24.61 3.37
C GLU A 320 4.16 -24.19 3.36
N SER A 321 3.78 -23.33 4.29
CA SER A 321 2.47 -22.70 4.42
C SER A 321 2.08 -21.82 3.23
N ILE A 322 3.02 -21.15 2.55
CA ILE A 322 2.73 -20.41 1.31
C ILE A 322 2.33 -21.37 0.20
N LEU A 323 3.05 -22.47 0.07
CA LEU A 323 2.88 -23.41 -1.04
C LEU A 323 1.56 -24.17 -0.94
N ARG A 324 1.04 -24.39 0.27
CA ARG A 324 -0.30 -24.97 0.46
C ARG A 324 -1.41 -24.04 -0.01
N ASP A 325 -1.32 -22.74 0.25
CA ASP A 325 -2.34 -21.78 -0.18
C ASP A 325 -2.29 -21.54 -1.71
N LEU A 326 -1.12 -21.68 -2.32
CA LEU A 326 -0.95 -21.63 -3.77
C LEU A 326 -1.49 -22.88 -4.46
N ASN A 327 -1.18 -24.05 -3.93
CA ASN A 327 -1.78 -25.30 -4.39
C ASN A 327 -3.31 -25.29 -4.23
N PHE A 328 -3.84 -24.67 -3.17
CA PHE A 328 -5.29 -24.54 -2.97
C PHE A 328 -5.93 -23.58 -3.99
N THR A 329 -5.27 -22.48 -4.32
CA THR A 329 -5.76 -21.50 -5.31
C THR A 329 -5.72 -22.09 -6.73
N LEU A 330 -4.65 -22.80 -7.10
CA LEU A 330 -4.51 -23.55 -8.35
C LEU A 330 -5.52 -24.70 -8.45
N TYR A 331 -5.82 -25.38 -7.35
CA TYR A 331 -6.84 -26.43 -7.32
C TYR A 331 -8.24 -25.84 -7.52
N GLN A 332 -8.53 -24.67 -6.93
CA GLN A 332 -9.82 -24.01 -7.11
C GLN A 332 -10.02 -23.43 -8.51
N SER A 333 -8.98 -22.83 -9.13
CA SER A 333 -9.08 -22.31 -10.51
C SER A 333 -9.32 -23.44 -11.51
N ASN A 334 -8.58 -24.54 -11.40
CA ASN A 334 -8.75 -25.72 -12.24
C ASN A 334 -10.09 -26.42 -12.01
N ALA A 335 -10.55 -26.54 -10.76
CA ALA A 335 -11.87 -27.10 -10.45
C ALA A 335 -13.01 -26.22 -10.98
N GLN A 336 -12.84 -24.90 -10.99
CA GLN A 336 -13.82 -23.97 -11.53
C GLN A 336 -13.86 -24.02 -13.05
N GLN A 337 -12.70 -24.11 -13.72
CA GLN A 337 -12.60 -24.31 -15.17
C GLN A 337 -13.19 -25.66 -15.61
N LEU A 338 -12.96 -26.74 -14.85
CA LEU A 338 -13.59 -28.05 -15.07
C LEU A 338 -15.11 -27.99 -14.94
N LYS A 339 -15.63 -27.26 -13.94
CA LYS A 339 -17.09 -27.06 -13.78
C LYS A 339 -17.68 -26.28 -14.94
N THR A 340 -17.03 -25.23 -15.41
CA THR A 340 -17.48 -24.45 -16.57
C THR A 340 -17.48 -25.29 -17.84
N ASN A 341 -16.43 -26.08 -18.07
CA ASN A 341 -16.34 -26.98 -19.22
C ASN A 341 -17.40 -28.09 -19.18
N MET A 342 -17.68 -28.68 -18.01
CA MET A 342 -18.78 -29.63 -17.86
C MET A 342 -20.14 -28.99 -18.15
N PHE A 343 -20.38 -27.75 -17.68
CA PHE A 343 -21.65 -27.07 -17.90
C PHE A 343 -21.88 -26.79 -19.39
N VAL A 344 -20.84 -26.39 -20.11
CA VAL A 344 -20.88 -26.19 -21.58
C VAL A 344 -21.17 -27.51 -22.29
N LEU A 345 -20.48 -28.60 -21.93
CA LEU A 345 -20.73 -29.92 -22.53
C LEU A 345 -22.17 -30.41 -22.27
N PHE A 346 -22.69 -30.19 -21.06
CA PHE A 346 -24.06 -30.56 -20.70
C PHE A 346 -25.10 -29.72 -21.48
N ALA A 347 -24.86 -28.42 -21.63
CA ALA A 347 -25.70 -27.55 -22.44
C ALA A 347 -25.70 -27.98 -23.92
N VAL A 348 -24.53 -28.29 -24.49
CA VAL A 348 -24.40 -28.80 -25.86
C VAL A 348 -25.14 -30.13 -26.03
N ALA A 349 -25.00 -31.05 -25.07
CA ALA A 349 -25.70 -32.34 -25.09
C ALA A 349 -27.24 -32.15 -25.03
N ILE A 350 -27.75 -31.26 -24.17
CA ILE A 350 -29.18 -30.93 -24.13
C ILE A 350 -29.65 -30.34 -25.46
N THR A 351 -28.86 -29.45 -26.06
CA THR A 351 -29.23 -28.81 -27.33
C THR A 351 -29.29 -29.83 -28.48
N LEU A 352 -28.33 -30.76 -28.53
CA LEU A 352 -28.31 -31.86 -29.49
C LEU A 352 -29.47 -32.83 -29.27
N TRP A 353 -29.79 -33.14 -28.01
CA TRP A 353 -30.91 -34.02 -27.66
C TRP A 353 -32.25 -33.38 -28.03
N CYS A 354 -32.46 -32.10 -27.72
CA CYS A 354 -33.66 -31.35 -28.12
C CYS A 354 -33.83 -31.31 -29.64
N ASN A 355 -32.74 -31.11 -30.40
CA ASN A 355 -32.80 -31.11 -31.88
C ASN A 355 -33.13 -32.49 -32.48
N GLN A 356 -32.85 -33.58 -31.78
CA GLN A 356 -33.16 -34.94 -32.25
C GLN A 356 -34.64 -35.33 -32.07
N TYR A 357 -35.38 -34.66 -31.19
CA TYR A 357 -36.78 -34.98 -30.88
C TYR A 357 -37.79 -33.96 -31.43
N TYR A 358 -37.31 -32.85 -32.01
CA TYR A 358 -38.16 -31.78 -32.56
C TYR A 358 -38.12 -31.66 -34.09
N PHE A 359 -37.55 -32.64 -34.80
CA PHE A 359 -37.59 -32.76 -36.26
C PHE A 359 -38.16 -34.09 -36.73
#